data_AF-A0ABC9R5R8-F1
#
_entry.id   AF-A0ABC9R5R8-F1
#
_cell.length_a   1.000
_cell.length_b   1.000
_cell.length_c   1.000
_cell.angle_alpha   90.00
_cell.angle_beta   90.00
_cell.angle_gamma   90.00
#
_symmetry.space_group_name_H-M   'P 1'
#
loop_
_entity.id
_entity.type
_entity.pdbx_description
1 polymer ?
#
loop_
_entity_poly.entity_id
_entity_poly.type
_entity_poly.pdbx_seq_one_letter_code
_entity_poly.pdbx_strand_id
1 'polypeptide(L)'
;MSLFRLARKNIQTFAAQRLKQFMWIAMNTMLCFFMISFRFNEVVISKAEYTPIFVKWFYAMFLFIVFVCIFITYKMTASLLQIRKEEFTSNEVMHMTGKEMLCLLCQEQLLTYGGAFVFGLIHGMLFLKLFIIIFMKAVGIQGITNAPITMYALVITAVVMITVIIISMWQCCRFTQRLKGEKSYETRRKA
;
A
#
# COMPACT_ATOMS: atom_id res chain seq x y z
N MET A 1 -6.84 -22.95 17.70
CA MET A 1 -6.95 -21.47 17.67
C MET A 1 -7.20 -21.05 16.23
N SER A 2 -8.16 -20.17 15.91
CA SER A 2 -8.41 -19.79 14.51
C SER A 2 -7.27 -18.95 13.93
N LEU A 3 -6.97 -19.12 12.64
CA LEU A 3 -5.96 -18.34 11.92
C LEU A 3 -6.16 -16.83 12.08
N PHE A 4 -7.42 -16.38 12.14
CA PHE A 4 -7.77 -14.99 12.40
C PHE A 4 -7.35 -14.49 13.79
N ARG A 5 -7.55 -15.29 14.85
CA ARG A 5 -7.11 -14.91 16.20
C ARG A 5 -5.59 -14.85 16.27
N LEU A 6 -4.88 -15.72 15.54
CA LEU A 6 -3.43 -15.69 15.46
C LEU A 6 -2.93 -14.46 14.69
N ALA A 7 -3.52 -14.14 13.54
CA ALA A 7 -3.23 -12.93 12.77
C ALA A 7 -3.41 -11.66 13.61
N ARG A 8 -4.52 -11.58 14.38
CA ARG A 8 -4.78 -10.46 15.29
C ARG A 8 -3.71 -10.34 16.37
N LYS A 9 -3.33 -11.46 17.00
CA LYS A 9 -2.29 -11.48 18.04
C LYS A 9 -0.94 -11.03 17.46
N ASN A 10 -0.57 -11.49 16.27
CA ASN A 10 0.68 -11.09 15.63
C ASN A 10 0.68 -9.63 15.17
N ILE A 11 -0.45 -9.10 14.69
CA ILE A 11 -0.60 -7.66 14.41
C ILE A 11 -0.37 -6.85 15.69
N GLN A 12 -0.83 -7.31 16.86
CA GLN A 12 -0.59 -6.65 18.14
C GLN A 12 0.89 -6.73 18.56
N THR A 13 1.54 -7.89 18.40
CA THR A 13 2.97 -8.05 18.70
C THR A 13 3.85 -7.11 17.86
N PHE A 14 3.53 -6.96 16.57
CA PHE A 14 4.27 -6.09 15.64
C PHE A 14 3.53 -4.77 15.37
N ALA A 15 2.74 -4.28 16.34
CA ALA A 15 1.84 -3.15 16.15
C ALA A 15 2.56 -1.89 15.67
N ALA A 16 3.77 -1.61 16.16
CA ALA A 16 4.54 -0.45 15.74
C ALA A 16 4.94 -0.50 14.26
N GLN A 17 5.47 -1.64 13.77
CA GLN A 17 5.80 -1.78 12.35
C GLN A 17 4.55 -1.81 11.47
N ARG A 18 3.49 -2.48 11.92
CA ARG A 18 2.21 -2.57 11.21
C ARG A 18 1.52 -1.21 11.13
N LEU A 19 1.57 -0.40 12.17
CA LEU A 19 1.05 0.96 12.17
C LEU A 19 1.83 1.85 11.19
N LYS A 20 3.17 1.74 11.15
CA LYS A 20 3.98 2.46 10.15
C LYS A 20 3.57 2.10 8.72
N GLN A 21 3.41 0.80 8.44
CA GLN A 21 2.93 0.32 7.13
C GLN A 21 1.50 0.82 6.82
N PHE A 22 0.61 0.76 7.81
CA PHE A 22 -0.77 1.23 7.69
C PHE A 22 -0.80 2.72 7.34
N MET A 23 -0.10 3.56 8.11
CA MET A 23 -0.04 5.01 7.87
C MET A 23 0.57 5.33 6.51
N TRP A 24 1.64 4.62 6.13
CA TRP A 24 2.27 4.76 4.82
C TRP A 24 1.28 4.47 3.67
N ILE A 25 0.59 3.34 3.72
CA ILE A 25 -0.38 2.93 2.68
C ILE A 25 -1.59 3.86 2.65
N ALA A 26 -2.12 4.27 3.81
CA ALA A 26 -3.24 5.19 3.89
C ALA A 26 -2.89 6.56 3.28
N MET A 27 -1.72 7.11 3.62
CA MET A 27 -1.25 8.38 3.08
C MET A 27 -0.99 8.31 1.57
N ASN A 28 -0.39 7.22 1.08
CA ASN A 28 -0.20 7.04 -0.37
C ASN A 28 -1.52 6.85 -1.11
N THR A 29 -2.50 6.16 -0.52
CA THR A 29 -3.85 6.03 -1.09
C THR A 29 -4.49 7.41 -1.25
N MET A 30 -4.43 8.23 -0.21
CA MET A 30 -4.94 9.60 -0.20
C MET A 30 -4.25 10.46 -1.27
N LEU A 31 -2.92 10.42 -1.34
CA LEU A 31 -2.14 11.16 -2.35
C LEU A 31 -2.46 10.71 -3.77
N CYS A 32 -2.54 9.39 -4.03
CA CYS A 32 -2.94 8.87 -5.34
C CYS A 32 -4.33 9.35 -5.72
N PHE A 33 -5.29 9.27 -4.78
CA PHE A 33 -6.65 9.74 -5.00
C PHE A 33 -6.70 11.23 -5.34
N PHE A 34 -5.93 12.07 -4.63
CA PHE A 34 -5.80 13.49 -4.92
C PHE A 34 -5.24 13.78 -6.30
N MET A 35 -4.12 13.15 -6.65
CA MET A 35 -3.46 13.36 -7.94
C MET A 35 -4.38 12.95 -9.09
N ILE A 36 -5.07 11.81 -8.96
CA ILE A 36 -6.01 11.35 -9.98
C ILE A 36 -7.22 12.29 -10.04
N SER A 37 -7.84 12.63 -8.91
CA SER A 37 -8.99 13.54 -8.89
C SER A 37 -8.67 14.91 -9.46
N PHE A 38 -7.46 15.42 -9.23
CA PHE A 38 -6.96 16.65 -9.82
C PHE A 38 -6.89 16.55 -11.35
N ARG A 39 -6.29 15.46 -11.86
CA ARG A 39 -6.10 15.23 -13.29
C ARG A 39 -7.41 15.17 -14.06
N PHE A 40 -8.46 14.58 -13.48
CA PHE A 40 -9.75 14.37 -14.16
C PHE A 40 -10.79 15.44 -13.84
N ASN A 41 -10.40 16.54 -13.20
CA ASN A 41 -11.29 17.66 -12.97
C ASN A 41 -11.33 18.55 -14.22
N GLU A 42 -12.46 18.56 -14.94
CA GLU A 42 -12.66 19.33 -16.17
C GLU A 42 -12.46 20.84 -15.97
N VAL A 43 -12.78 21.37 -14.79
CA VAL A 43 -12.56 22.79 -14.44
C VAL A 43 -11.06 23.08 -14.26
N VAL A 44 -10.30 22.11 -13.76
CA VAL A 44 -8.84 22.19 -13.65
C VAL A 44 -8.21 22.06 -15.03
N ILE A 45 -8.64 21.09 -15.83
CA ILE A 45 -8.09 20.84 -17.18
C ILE A 45 -8.32 22.06 -18.07
N SER A 46 -9.54 22.59 -18.14
CA SER A 46 -9.87 23.74 -19.01
C SER A 46 -9.09 25.01 -18.65
N LYS A 47 -8.76 25.20 -17.36
CA LYS A 47 -7.89 26.30 -16.92
C LYS A 47 -6.40 26.01 -17.10
N ALA A 48 -6.00 24.74 -17.08
CA ALA A 48 -4.61 24.29 -17.23
C ALA A 48 -4.20 24.01 -18.69
N GLU A 49 -5.15 24.04 -19.63
CA GLU A 49 -4.96 23.74 -21.06
C GLU A 49 -3.94 24.69 -21.73
N TYR A 50 -3.75 25.88 -21.16
CA TYR A 50 -2.72 26.84 -21.58
C TYR A 50 -1.28 26.45 -21.19
N THR A 51 -1.09 25.37 -20.42
CA THR A 51 0.23 24.94 -19.92
C THR A 51 0.46 23.43 -20.12
N PRO A 52 0.63 22.93 -21.36
CA PRO A 52 0.85 21.51 -21.66
C PRO A 52 2.07 20.90 -20.94
N ILE A 53 3.06 21.74 -20.58
CA ILE A 53 4.21 21.35 -19.77
C ILE A 53 3.76 20.92 -18.36
N PHE A 54 2.83 21.66 -17.74
CA PHE A 54 2.33 21.38 -16.39
C PHE A 54 1.63 20.01 -16.32
N VAL A 55 0.78 19.69 -17.29
CA VAL A 55 0.07 18.40 -17.35
C VAL A 55 1.06 17.23 -17.47
N LYS A 56 2.09 17.36 -18.33
CA LYS A 56 3.15 16.35 -18.48
C LYS A 56 3.95 16.17 -17.18
N TRP A 57 4.34 17.27 -16.55
CA TRP A 57 5.09 17.27 -15.30
C TRP A 57 4.30 16.62 -14.16
N PHE A 58 3.01 16.94 -14.06
CA PHE A 58 2.11 16.39 -13.06
C PHE A 58 1.93 14.87 -13.25
N TYR A 59 1.84 14.40 -14.49
CA TYR A 59 1.80 12.97 -14.79
C TYR A 59 3.10 12.25 -14.40
N ALA A 60 4.26 12.86 -14.68
CA ALA A 60 5.55 12.31 -14.25
C ALA A 60 5.64 12.22 -12.71
N MET A 61 5.18 13.24 -11.99
CA MET A 61 5.10 13.24 -10.53
C MET A 61 4.18 12.15 -10.00
N PHE A 62 3.03 11.92 -10.64
CA PHE A 62 2.14 10.83 -10.27
C PHE A 62 2.82 9.46 -10.43
N LEU A 63 3.47 9.21 -11.57
CA LEU A 63 4.21 7.96 -11.80
C LEU A 63 5.34 7.77 -10.79
N PHE A 64 6.05 8.86 -10.46
CA PHE A 64 7.11 8.84 -9.46
C PHE A 64 6.57 8.47 -8.07
N ILE A 65 5.45 9.06 -7.63
CA ILE A 65 4.80 8.72 -6.36
C ILE A 65 4.38 7.24 -6.33
N VAL A 66 3.80 6.72 -7.41
CA VAL A 66 3.43 5.29 -7.50
C VAL A 66 4.68 4.40 -7.38
N PHE A 67 5.76 4.74 -8.08
CA PHE A 67 7.02 4.01 -8.00
C PHE A 67 7.60 4.01 -6.58
N VAL A 68 7.65 5.17 -5.93
CA VAL A 68 8.09 5.32 -4.53
C VAL A 68 7.20 4.52 -3.58
N CYS A 69 5.88 4.56 -3.78
CA CYS A 69 4.93 3.78 -3.00
C CYS A 69 5.24 2.28 -3.09
N ILE A 70 5.43 1.75 -4.30
CA ILE A 70 5.79 0.34 -4.52
C ILE A 70 7.13 0.02 -3.86
N PHE A 71 8.17 0.82 -4.10
CA PHE A 71 9.52 0.57 -3.60
C PHE A 71 9.59 0.57 -2.06
N ILE A 72 9.00 1.57 -1.42
CA ILE A 72 9.01 1.67 0.04
C ILE A 72 8.15 0.56 0.66
N THR A 73 6.98 0.25 0.08
CA THR A 73 6.14 -0.86 0.53
C THR A 73 6.88 -2.19 0.43
N TYR A 74 7.61 -2.40 -0.67
CA TYR A 74 8.46 -3.57 -0.89
C TYR A 74 9.52 -3.67 0.22
N LYS A 75 10.23 -2.58 0.52
CA LYS A 75 11.27 -2.54 1.56
C LYS A 75 10.70 -2.76 2.96
N MET A 76 9.57 -2.13 3.29
CA MET A 76 8.91 -2.31 4.58
C MET A 76 8.42 -3.75 4.78
N THR A 77 7.83 -4.35 3.74
CA THR A 77 7.37 -5.75 3.79
C THR A 77 8.56 -6.70 3.95
N ALA A 78 9.63 -6.49 3.16
CA ALA A 78 10.83 -7.31 3.26
C ALA A 78 11.49 -7.23 4.64
N SER A 79 11.59 -6.03 5.23
CA SER A 79 12.12 -5.83 6.59
C SER A 79 11.30 -6.56 7.64
N LEU A 80 9.96 -6.49 7.56
CA LEU A 80 9.08 -7.21 8.47
C LEU A 80 9.26 -8.73 8.36
N LEU A 81 9.33 -9.26 7.13
CA LEU A 81 9.54 -10.69 6.91
C LEU A 81 10.91 -11.14 7.42
N GLN A 82 11.94 -10.31 7.31
CA GLN A 82 13.28 -10.61 7.84
C GLN A 82 13.29 -10.68 9.36
N ILE A 83 12.66 -9.74 10.06
CA ILE A 83 12.54 -9.76 11.53
C ILE A 83 11.81 -11.04 11.98
N ARG A 84 10.79 -11.44 11.23
CA ARG A 84 10.01 -12.65 11.52
C ARG A 84 10.66 -13.94 11.05
N LYS A 85 11.77 -13.88 10.31
CA LYS A 85 12.51 -15.09 9.89
C LYS A 85 12.87 -15.93 11.11
N GLU A 86 13.42 -15.29 12.14
CA GLU A 86 13.81 -15.93 13.39
C GLU A 86 12.64 -16.61 14.11
N GLU A 87 11.46 -15.95 14.15
CA GLU A 87 10.19 -16.50 14.68
C GLU A 87 9.77 -17.78 13.96
N PHE A 88 9.95 -17.85 12.63
CA PHE A 88 9.54 -19.01 11.83
C PHE A 88 10.59 -20.13 11.75
N THR A 89 11.86 -19.82 12.09
CA THR A 89 12.94 -20.80 12.22
C THR A 89 13.06 -21.38 13.63
N SER A 90 12.53 -20.74 14.67
CA SER A 90 12.57 -21.29 16.03
C SER A 90 11.63 -22.49 16.20
N ASN A 91 12.03 -23.43 17.07
CA ASN A 91 11.41 -24.77 17.20
C ASN A 91 9.96 -24.75 17.72
N GLU A 92 9.44 -23.63 18.24
CA GLU A 92 8.06 -23.54 18.72
C GLU A 92 7.02 -23.39 17.59
N VAL A 93 7.42 -22.84 16.43
CA VAL A 93 6.53 -22.71 15.24
C VAL A 93 6.71 -23.89 14.27
N MET A 94 7.47 -24.91 14.69
CA MET A 94 7.91 -26.05 13.86
C MET A 94 6.77 -26.92 13.32
N HIS A 95 5.56 -26.81 13.87
CA HIS A 95 4.39 -27.56 13.43
C HIS A 95 3.53 -26.87 12.36
N MET A 96 3.78 -25.59 12.02
CA MET A 96 3.02 -24.92 10.98
C MET A 96 3.46 -25.36 9.58
N THR A 97 2.51 -25.78 8.75
CA THR A 97 2.75 -26.05 7.34
C THR A 97 3.06 -24.75 6.60
N GLY A 98 3.85 -24.83 5.51
CA GLY A 98 4.14 -23.65 4.69
C GLY A 98 2.88 -22.98 4.11
N LYS A 99 1.79 -23.73 3.93
CA LYS A 99 0.49 -23.18 3.50
C LYS A 99 -0.16 -22.34 4.60
N GLU A 100 -0.13 -22.81 5.85
CA GLU A 100 -0.67 -22.07 7.00
C GLU A 100 0.13 -20.80 7.28
N MET A 101 1.46 -20.87 7.19
CA MET A 101 2.34 -19.70 7.32
C MET A 101 2.04 -18.65 6.25
N LEU A 102 1.86 -19.08 4.99
CA LEU A 102 1.51 -18.17 3.91
C LEU A 102 0.12 -17.56 4.10
N CYS A 103 -0.86 -18.36 4.50
CA CYS A 103 -2.22 -17.91 4.77
C CYS A 103 -2.23 -16.85 5.88
N LEU A 104 -1.50 -17.08 6.97
CA LEU A 104 -1.33 -16.13 8.06
C LEU A 104 -0.74 -14.79 7.55
N LEU A 105 0.37 -14.84 6.82
CA LEU A 105 1.03 -13.64 6.29
C LEU A 105 0.12 -12.86 5.32
N CYS A 106 -0.55 -13.56 4.40
CA CYS A 106 -1.49 -12.94 3.46
C CYS A 106 -2.67 -12.29 4.18
N GLN A 107 -3.21 -12.96 5.22
CA GLN A 107 -4.30 -12.42 6.01
C GLN A 107 -3.88 -11.17 6.79
N GLU A 108 -2.69 -11.15 7.39
CA GLU A 108 -2.17 -9.96 8.05
C GLU A 108 -1.97 -8.79 7.08
N GLN A 109 -1.48 -9.06 5.85
CA GLN A 109 -1.32 -8.02 4.83
C GLN A 109 -2.66 -7.49 4.35
N LEU A 110 -3.64 -8.36 4.09
CA LEU A 110 -4.99 -7.95 3.71
C LEU A 110 -5.67 -7.08 4.75
N LEU A 111 -5.57 -7.46 6.03
CA LEU A 111 -6.15 -6.67 7.11
C LEU A 111 -5.48 -5.30 7.24
N THR A 112 -4.15 -5.27 7.17
CA THR A 112 -3.38 -4.02 7.33
C THR A 112 -3.59 -3.10 6.12
N TYR A 113 -3.35 -3.60 4.91
CA TYR A 113 -3.37 -2.76 3.70
C TYR A 113 -4.79 -2.51 3.21
N GLY A 114 -5.70 -3.47 3.35
CA GLY A 114 -7.11 -3.28 3.06
C GLY A 114 -7.74 -2.23 3.98
N GLY A 115 -7.45 -2.31 5.29
CA GLY A 115 -7.88 -1.27 6.24
C GLY A 115 -7.29 0.10 5.91
N ALA A 116 -6.00 0.17 5.58
CA ALA A 116 -5.33 1.41 5.21
C ALA A 116 -5.87 2.02 3.92
N PHE A 117 -6.21 1.19 2.93
CA PHE A 117 -6.82 1.60 1.67
C PHE A 117 -8.19 2.25 1.91
N VAL A 118 -9.08 1.60 2.67
CA VAL A 118 -10.40 2.15 3.01
C VAL A 118 -10.23 3.45 3.80
N PHE A 119 -9.37 3.46 4.82
CA PHE A 119 -9.11 4.65 5.62
C PHE A 119 -8.58 5.82 4.78
N GLY A 120 -7.61 5.54 3.91
CA GLY A 120 -7.00 6.51 3.01
C GLY A 120 -7.99 7.09 1.99
N LEU A 121 -8.91 6.27 1.47
CA LEU A 121 -9.99 6.76 0.59
C LEU A 121 -11.00 7.64 1.33
N ILE A 122 -11.43 7.24 2.53
CA ILE A 122 -12.35 8.06 3.35
C ILE A 122 -11.73 9.44 3.61
N HIS A 123 -10.47 9.47 4.04
CA HIS A 123 -9.76 10.73 4.29
C HIS A 123 -9.48 11.50 3.00
N GLY A 124 -9.16 10.81 1.91
CA GLY A 124 -9.04 11.40 0.58
C GLY A 124 -10.32 12.11 0.15
N MET A 125 -11.48 11.45 0.25
CA MET A 125 -12.75 12.09 -0.09
C MET A 125 -13.05 13.31 0.80
N LEU A 126 -12.76 13.22 2.10
CA LEU A 126 -12.97 14.30 3.05
C LEU A 126 -12.10 15.54 2.75
N PHE A 127 -10.83 15.33 2.42
CA PHE A 127 -9.86 16.42 2.25
C PHE A 127 -9.63 16.86 0.79
N LEU A 128 -10.27 16.20 -0.19
CA LEU A 128 -10.06 16.46 -1.62
C LEU A 128 -10.27 17.93 -2.00
N LYS A 129 -11.36 18.53 -1.52
CA LYS A 129 -11.69 19.92 -1.82
C LYS A 129 -10.63 20.87 -1.29
N LEU A 130 -10.17 20.65 -0.05
CA LEU A 130 -9.11 21.46 0.56
C LEU A 130 -7.80 21.32 -0.23
N PHE A 131 -7.43 20.10 -0.60
CA PHE A 131 -6.24 19.84 -1.41
C PHE A 131 -6.28 20.59 -2.75
N ILE A 132 -7.37 20.48 -3.51
CA ILE A 132 -7.49 21.13 -4.83
C ILE A 132 -7.41 22.66 -4.70
N ILE A 133 -8.09 23.25 -3.72
CA ILE A 133 -8.08 24.71 -3.51
C ILE A 133 -6.65 25.20 -3.16
N ILE A 134 -5.98 24.53 -2.23
CA ILE A 134 -4.62 24.88 -1.80
C ILE A 134 -3.64 24.73 -2.98
N PHE A 135 -3.73 23.60 -3.69
CA PHE A 135 -2.82 23.30 -4.79
C PHE A 135 -3.01 24.26 -5.96
N MET A 136 -4.25 24.57 -6.36
CA MET A 136 -4.50 25.54 -7.43
C MET A 136 -4.06 26.94 -7.07
N LYS A 137 -4.25 27.36 -5.81
CA LYS A 137 -3.70 28.61 -5.32
C LYS A 137 -2.17 28.64 -5.38
N ALA A 138 -1.51 27.54 -5.03
CA ALA A 138 -0.05 27.43 -5.11
C ALA A 138 0.49 27.49 -6.56
N VAL A 139 -0.26 26.96 -7.52
CA VAL A 139 0.06 27.02 -8.97
C VAL A 139 -0.33 28.36 -9.60
N GLY A 140 -1.02 29.25 -8.86
CA GLY A 140 -1.40 30.59 -9.33
C GLY A 140 -2.73 30.65 -10.08
N ILE A 141 -3.53 29.57 -10.08
CA ILE A 141 -4.81 29.51 -10.78
C ILE A 141 -5.96 29.81 -9.79
N GLN A 142 -6.71 30.87 -10.05
CA GLN A 142 -7.79 31.35 -9.17
C GLN A 142 -9.19 30.89 -9.63
N GLY A 143 -10.14 30.90 -8.70
CA GLY A 143 -11.57 30.69 -8.99
C GLY A 143 -11.98 29.23 -9.23
N ILE A 144 -11.38 28.27 -8.52
CA ILE A 144 -11.84 26.87 -8.51
C ILE A 144 -12.47 26.59 -7.16
N THR A 145 -13.80 26.48 -7.17
CA THR A 145 -14.61 26.23 -5.96
C THR A 145 -15.15 24.80 -5.91
N ASN A 146 -15.15 24.11 -7.05
CA ASN A 146 -15.71 22.78 -7.22
C ASN A 146 -14.62 21.73 -7.46
N ALA A 147 -14.65 20.71 -6.61
CA ALA A 147 -13.78 19.54 -6.63
C ALA A 147 -14.67 18.29 -6.57
N PRO A 148 -15.31 17.90 -7.69
CA PRO A 148 -16.19 16.74 -7.68
C PRO A 148 -15.40 15.46 -7.40
N ILE A 149 -15.94 14.61 -6.54
CA ILE A 149 -15.45 13.25 -6.36
C ILE A 149 -15.93 12.45 -7.57
N THR A 150 -15.01 11.91 -8.37
CA THR A 150 -15.34 11.12 -9.55
C THR A 150 -15.20 9.63 -9.27
N MET A 151 -16.15 8.83 -9.78
CA MET A 151 -16.06 7.36 -9.72
C MET A 151 -14.80 6.85 -10.43
N TYR A 152 -14.40 7.54 -11.50
CA TYR A 152 -13.17 7.24 -12.21
C TYR A 152 -11.93 7.35 -11.28
N ALA A 153 -11.82 8.41 -10.47
CA ALA A 153 -10.69 8.57 -9.56
C ALA A 153 -10.62 7.49 -8.48
N LEU A 154 -11.78 7.06 -7.98
CA LEU A 154 -11.89 5.95 -7.06
C LEU A 154 -11.40 4.64 -7.69
N VAL A 155 -11.85 4.32 -8.90
CA VAL A 155 -11.47 3.09 -9.60
C VAL A 155 -9.98 3.04 -9.89
N ILE A 156 -9.39 4.10 -10.44
CA ILE A 156 -7.95 4.10 -10.75
C ILE A 156 -7.10 4.02 -9.48
N THR A 157 -7.50 4.71 -8.41
CA THR A 157 -6.81 4.60 -7.12
C THR A 157 -6.90 3.18 -6.57
N ALA A 158 -8.07 2.55 -6.67
CA ALA A 158 -8.25 1.15 -6.27
C ALA A 158 -7.33 0.21 -7.06
N VAL A 159 -7.23 0.37 -8.38
CA VAL A 159 -6.35 -0.45 -9.23
C VAL A 159 -4.88 -0.32 -8.82
N VAL A 160 -4.41 0.92 -8.58
CA VAL A 160 -3.03 1.17 -8.12
C VAL A 160 -2.79 0.50 -6.77
N MET A 161 -3.69 0.68 -5.80
CA MET A 161 -3.50 0.12 -4.45
C MET A 161 -3.65 -1.40 -4.41
N ILE A 162 -4.54 -1.99 -5.21
CA ILE A 162 -4.64 -3.44 -5.39
C ILE A 162 -3.33 -4.00 -5.95
N THR A 163 -2.71 -3.32 -6.91
CA THR A 163 -1.41 -3.71 -7.45
C THR A 163 -0.34 -3.74 -6.35
N VAL A 164 -0.30 -2.73 -5.48
CA VAL A 164 0.61 -2.68 -4.32
C VAL A 164 0.37 -3.85 -3.35
N ILE A 165 -0.90 -4.18 -3.07
CA ILE A 165 -1.28 -5.31 -2.21
C ILE A 165 -0.81 -6.64 -2.83
N ILE A 166 -1.05 -6.85 -4.13
CA ILE A 166 -0.65 -8.07 -4.85
C ILE A 166 0.88 -8.23 -4.80
N ILE A 167 1.64 -7.16 -5.02
CA ILE A 167 3.11 -7.19 -4.93
C ILE A 167 3.56 -7.61 -3.52
N SER A 168 2.95 -7.05 -2.47
CA SER A 168 3.26 -7.43 -1.09
C SER A 168 2.94 -8.90 -0.78
N MET A 169 1.79 -9.39 -1.24
CA MET A 169 1.44 -10.82 -1.11
C MET A 169 2.43 -11.72 -1.84
N TRP A 170 2.84 -11.33 -3.05
CA TRP A 170 3.85 -12.08 -3.80
C TRP A 170 5.19 -12.17 -3.06
N GLN A 171 5.59 -11.12 -2.34
CA GLN A 171 6.76 -11.17 -1.47
C GLN A 171 6.58 -12.19 -0.33
N CYS A 172 5.40 -12.26 0.29
CA CYS A 172 5.10 -13.27 1.31
C CYS A 172 5.21 -14.69 0.73
N CYS A 173 4.66 -14.95 -0.47
CA CYS A 173 4.79 -16.23 -1.17
C CYS A 173 6.27 -16.61 -1.37
N ARG A 174 7.06 -15.69 -1.92
CA ARG A 174 8.49 -15.92 -2.20
C ARG A 174 9.29 -16.19 -0.92
N PHE A 175 8.96 -15.49 0.16
CA PHE A 175 9.60 -15.67 1.45
C PHE A 175 9.33 -17.06 2.04
N THR A 176 8.08 -17.49 2.07
CA THR A 176 7.70 -18.82 2.58
C THR A 176 8.32 -19.95 1.75
N GLN A 177 8.42 -19.79 0.43
CA GLN A 177 9.11 -20.74 -0.44
C GLN A 177 10.61 -20.85 -0.12
N ARG A 178 11.29 -19.72 0.09
CA ARG A 178 12.71 -19.70 0.47
C ARG A 178 12.96 -20.41 1.80
N LEU A 179 12.13 -20.15 2.80
CA LEU A 179 12.25 -20.82 4.11
C LEU A 179 12.05 -22.33 4.00
N LYS A 180 11.09 -22.78 3.20
CA LYS A 180 10.87 -24.22 2.97
C LYS A 180 12.10 -24.87 2.32
N GLY A 181 12.73 -24.19 1.37
CA GLY A 181 13.97 -24.64 0.72
C GLY A 181 15.14 -24.76 1.70
N GLU A 182 15.37 -23.73 2.52
CA GLU A 182 16.43 -23.72 3.55
C GLU A 182 16.24 -24.87 4.56
N LYS A 183 15.01 -25.07 5.08
CA LYS A 183 14.71 -26.17 6.00
C LYS A 183 15.00 -27.54 5.38
N SER A 184 14.59 -27.76 4.13
CA SER A 184 14.84 -29.04 3.44
C SER A 184 16.33 -29.34 3.26
N TYR A 185 17.16 -28.30 3.08
CA TYR A 185 18.60 -28.45 2.94
C TYR A 185 19.26 -28.82 4.28
N GLU A 186 18.88 -28.16 5.38
CA GLU A 186 19.41 -28.48 6.71
C GLU A 186 19.06 -29.90 7.16
N THR A 187 17.83 -30.37 6.91
CA THR A 187 17.44 -31.75 7.23
C THR A 187 18.30 -32.76 6.47
N ARG A 188 18.56 -32.52 5.18
CA ARG A 188 19.41 -33.41 4.36
C ARG A 188 20.87 -33.41 4.80
N ARG A 189 21.37 -32.32 5.38
CA ARG A 189 22.74 -32.23 5.90
C ARG A 189 22.94 -32.97 7.24
N LYS A 190 21.86 -33.15 8.02
CA LYS A 190 21.88 -33.79 9.34
C LYS A 190 21.58 -35.30 9.31
N ALA A 191 21.13 -35.83 8.17
CA ALA A 191 20.88 -37.25 7.93
C ALA A 191 22.06 -37.89 7.20
#